data_AF-A0AAV8CN92-F1
#
_entry.id   AF-A0AAV8CN92-F1
#
_cell.length_a   1.000
_cell.length_b   1.000
_cell.length_c   1.000
_cell.angle_alpha   90.00
_cell.angle_beta   90.00
_cell.angle_gamma   90.00
#
_symmetry.space_group_name_H-M   'P 1'
#
loop_
_entity.id
_entity.type
_entity.pdbx_description
1 polymer ?
#
loop_
_entity_poly.entity_id
_entity_poly.type
_entity_poly.pdbx_seq_one_letter_code
_entity_poly.pdbx_strand_id
1 'polypeptide(L)'
;MFTEIARARIEKAGGQCLTFDQLALLSPLRKDAVCFSSTLCTDIEKTDDKGPKNAREAVRHFGPAPGVPHSYTKPCARFKGRKFERARGRRNNRGLGISY
;
A
#
# COMPACT_ATOMS: atom_id res chain seq x y z
N MET A 1 9.86 8.25 12.82
CA MET A 1 10.66 7.41 13.75
C MET A 1 11.06 6.14 13.03
N PHE A 2 12.32 5.71 13.10
CA PHE A 2 12.80 4.49 12.45
C PHE A 2 12.60 3.27 13.36
N THR A 3 12.38 2.10 12.78
CA THR A 3 12.43 0.82 13.51
C THR A 3 13.88 0.44 13.79
N GLU A 4 14.13 -0.31 14.87
CA GLU A 4 15.48 -0.73 15.28
C GLU A 4 16.20 -1.52 14.18
N ILE A 5 15.46 -2.42 13.50
CA ILE A 5 15.99 -3.21 12.37
C ILE A 5 16.38 -2.30 11.20
N ALA A 6 15.58 -1.26 10.91
CA ALA A 6 15.90 -0.33 9.84
C ALA A 6 17.17 0.46 10.16
N ARG A 7 17.34 0.92 11.41
CA ARG A 7 18.55 1.62 11.86
C ARG A 7 19.79 0.75 11.71
N ALA A 8 19.76 -0.48 12.21
CA ALA A 8 20.88 -1.42 12.12
C ALA A 8 21.31 -1.69 10.67
N ARG A 9 20.35 -1.76 9.72
CA ARG A 9 20.65 -1.96 8.30
C ARG A 9 21.26 -0.73 7.65
N ILE A 10 20.81 0.46 8.02
CA ILE A 10 21.34 1.72 7.50
C ILE A 10 22.78 1.95 7.99
N GLU A 11 23.03 1.72 9.28
CA GLU A 11 24.36 1.84 9.87
C GLU A 11 25.34 0.81 9.28
N LYS A 12 24.88 -0.44 9.07
CA LYS A 12 25.68 -1.47 8.40
C LYS A 12 26.08 -1.11 6.97
N ALA A 13 25.24 -0.33 6.27
CA ALA A 13 25.52 0.17 4.93
C ALA A 13 26.37 1.45 4.92
N GLY A 14 26.79 1.95 6.09
CA GLY A 14 27.57 3.19 6.23
C GLY A 14 26.73 4.47 6.16
N GLY A 15 25.41 4.38 6.26
CA GLY A 15 24.49 5.53 6.27
C GLY A 15 24.18 6.05 7.67
N GLN A 16 23.68 7.29 7.77
CA GLN A 16 23.27 7.92 9.02
C GLN A 16 21.75 8.07 9.11
N CYS A 17 21.16 7.73 10.26
CA CYS A 17 19.73 7.93 10.52
C CYS A 17 19.45 9.30 11.16
N LEU A 18 19.18 10.32 10.34
CA LEU A 18 18.86 11.67 10.82
C LEU A 18 17.38 11.84 11.20
N THR A 19 17.10 12.69 12.19
CA THR A 19 15.73 13.15 12.49
C THR A 19 15.33 14.30 11.55
N PHE A 20 14.03 14.59 11.48
CA PHE A 20 13.53 15.67 10.63
C PHE A 20 14.05 17.04 11.08
N ASP A 21 14.14 17.28 12.39
CA ASP A 21 14.66 18.53 12.94
C ASP A 21 16.16 18.70 12.66
N GLN A 22 16.94 17.62 12.74
CA GLN A 22 18.35 17.61 12.37
C GLN A 22 18.55 17.90 10.88
N LEU A 23 17.69 17.33 10.02
CA LEU A 23 17.71 17.59 8.58
C LEU A 23 17.34 19.05 8.26
N ALA A 24 16.35 19.61 8.95
CA ALA A 24 15.89 20.99 8.74
C ALA A 24 16.97 22.03 9.06
N LEU A 25 17.82 21.76 10.06
CA LEU A 25 18.97 22.59 10.38
C LEU A 25 20.10 22.48 9.34
N LEU A 26 20.31 21.29 8.78
CA LEU A 26 21.38 21.02 7.80
C LEU A 26 21.05 21.52 6.39
N SER A 27 19.79 21.44 5.97
CA SER A 27 19.34 21.83 4.63
C SER A 27 18.03 22.60 4.69
N PRO A 28 18.05 23.90 5.08
CA PRO A 28 16.85 24.74 5.14
C PRO A 28 16.25 25.02 3.75
N LEU A 29 17.05 24.94 2.68
CA LEU A 29 16.65 25.33 1.32
C LEU A 29 16.29 24.15 0.38
N ARG A 30 16.27 22.91 0.88
CA ARG A 30 15.84 21.70 0.13
C ARG A 30 16.53 21.53 -1.23
N LYS A 31 17.87 21.67 -1.30
CA LYS A 31 18.60 21.51 -2.56
C LYS A 31 19.11 20.07 -2.78
N ASP A 32 19.48 19.39 -1.71
CA ASP A 32 20.20 18.09 -1.81
C ASP A 32 19.57 16.98 -0.95
N ALA A 33 18.55 17.32 -0.16
CA ALA A 33 17.77 16.36 0.59
C ALA A 33 16.79 15.65 -0.36
N VAL A 34 17.23 14.50 -0.84
CA VAL A 34 16.36 13.46 -1.41
C VAL A 34 15.36 13.09 -0.32
N CYS A 35 14.21 13.75 -0.31
CA CYS A 35 13.15 13.42 0.61
C CYS A 35 12.78 11.96 0.29
N PHE A 36 12.62 11.09 1.28
CA PHE A 36 11.95 9.80 1.07
C PHE A 36 10.43 9.96 0.80
N SER A 37 10.03 11.22 0.53
CA SER A 37 8.77 11.63 -0.12
C SER A 37 8.98 12.37 -1.46
N SER A 38 10.21 12.52 -1.94
CA SER A 38 10.61 13.21 -3.16
C SER A 38 12.06 12.86 -3.49
N THR A 39 12.25 11.72 -4.15
CA THR A 39 13.50 11.45 -4.86
C THR A 39 13.49 12.31 -6.11
N LEU A 40 14.26 13.39 -6.09
CA LEU A 40 14.54 14.34 -7.18
C LEU A 40 13.34 15.19 -7.61
N CYS A 41 13.20 16.34 -6.95
CA CYS A 41 12.49 17.49 -7.49
C CYS A 41 13.28 18.11 -8.67
N THR A 42 13.35 17.40 -9.78
CA THR A 42 13.53 17.99 -11.11
C THR A 42 12.32 17.52 -11.91
N ASP A 43 11.21 18.20 -11.66
CA ASP A 43 9.93 18.27 -12.40
C ASP A 43 8.81 18.55 -11.38
N ILE A 44 8.43 19.83 -11.30
CA ILE A 44 7.57 20.42 -10.27
C ILE A 44 6.08 19.99 -10.40
N GLU A 45 5.71 19.09 -11.32
CA GLU A 45 4.28 18.82 -11.59
C GLU A 45 3.69 17.49 -11.08
N LYS A 46 4.46 16.50 -10.61
CA LYS A 46 3.87 15.26 -10.03
C LYS A 46 4.95 14.40 -9.36
N THR A 47 5.23 14.62 -8.08
CA THR A 47 6.07 13.71 -7.29
C THR A 47 5.33 13.30 -6.02
N ASP A 48 4.57 12.22 -6.15
CA ASP A 48 3.74 11.62 -5.12
C ASP A 48 4.43 10.32 -4.65
N ASP A 49 5.70 10.40 -4.23
CA ASP A 49 6.53 9.26 -3.76
C ASP A 49 6.14 8.83 -2.33
N LYS A 50 4.85 8.60 -2.11
CA LYS A 50 4.33 7.97 -0.89
C LYS A 50 4.37 6.46 -1.09
N GLY A 51 4.69 5.71 -0.03
CA GLY A 51 4.58 4.25 -0.04
C GLY A 51 3.22 3.79 -0.58
N PRO A 52 3.11 2.55 -1.12
CA PRO A 52 1.96 2.11 -1.90
C PRO A 52 0.65 2.30 -1.11
N LYS A 53 -0.11 3.35 -1.48
CA LYS A 53 -1.33 3.78 -0.78
C LYS A 53 -2.42 2.69 -0.79
N ASN A 54 -2.41 1.86 -1.83
CA ASN A 54 -3.43 0.86 -2.12
C ASN A 54 -3.04 -0.57 -1.68
N ALA A 55 -1.88 -0.77 -1.05
CA ALA A 55 -1.45 -2.11 -0.62
C ALA A 55 -2.17 -2.63 0.64
N ARG A 56 -2.94 -1.78 1.33
CA ARG A 56 -3.64 -2.13 2.57
C ARG A 56 -4.72 -3.18 2.31
N GLU A 57 -4.87 -4.15 3.22
CA GLU A 57 -5.92 -5.17 3.10
C GLU A 57 -7.33 -4.57 3.06
N ALA A 58 -7.55 -3.49 3.82
CA ALA A 58 -8.81 -2.75 3.80
C ALA A 58 -9.19 -2.27 2.38
N VAL A 59 -8.20 -1.90 1.55
CA VAL A 59 -8.46 -1.41 0.18
C VAL A 59 -9.02 -2.49 -0.72
N ARG A 60 -8.78 -3.77 -0.41
CA ARG A 60 -9.33 -4.92 -1.17
C ARG A 60 -10.83 -5.13 -0.94
N HIS A 61 -11.38 -4.53 0.10
CA HIS A 61 -12.81 -4.58 0.43
C HIS A 61 -13.60 -3.40 -0.14
N PHE A 62 -12.91 -2.42 -0.74
CA PHE A 62 -13.55 -1.30 -1.43
C PHE A 62 -13.81 -1.64 -2.90
N GLY A 63 -14.81 -0.98 -3.50
CA GLY A 63 -15.22 -1.17 -4.88
C GLY A 63 -16.62 -1.76 -5.02
N PRO A 64 -16.99 -2.28 -6.20
CA PRO A 64 -18.31 -2.83 -6.47
C PRO A 64 -18.66 -3.98 -5.51
N ALA A 65 -19.94 -4.14 -5.19
CA ALA A 65 -20.38 -5.13 -4.22
C ALA A 65 -19.93 -6.56 -4.60
N PRO A 66 -19.50 -7.37 -3.63
CA PRO A 66 -19.01 -8.72 -3.87
C PRO A 66 -20.15 -9.61 -4.40
N GLY A 67 -20.03 -10.07 -5.65
CA GLY A 67 -21.05 -10.91 -6.32
C GLY A 67 -21.70 -10.25 -7.54
N VAL A 68 -21.41 -8.97 -7.80
CA VAL A 68 -21.73 -8.31 -9.07
C VAL A 68 -20.81 -8.84 -10.19
N PRO A 69 -21.28 -8.98 -11.44
CA PRO A 69 -20.42 -9.31 -12.57
C PRO A 69 -19.16 -8.43 -12.61
N HIS A 70 -18.02 -9.02 -12.95
CA HIS A 70 -16.71 -8.35 -12.99
C HIS A 70 -16.23 -7.68 -11.68
N SER A 71 -16.83 -7.99 -10.53
CA SER A 71 -16.33 -7.56 -9.23
C SER A 71 -15.16 -8.42 -8.74
N TYR A 72 -14.04 -7.79 -8.39
CA TYR A 72 -12.88 -8.43 -7.76
C TYR A 72 -12.76 -8.11 -6.26
N THR A 73 -13.77 -7.45 -5.70
CA THR A 73 -13.84 -7.04 -4.30
C THR A 73 -13.86 -8.27 -3.38
N LYS A 74 -12.95 -8.29 -2.40
CA LYS A 74 -12.87 -9.37 -1.42
C LYS A 74 -14.10 -9.30 -0.48
N PRO A 75 -14.86 -10.39 -0.29
CA PRO A 75 -15.96 -10.39 0.67
C PRO A 75 -15.46 -10.33 2.13
N CYS A 76 -16.25 -9.71 3.00
CA CYS A 76 -15.96 -9.55 4.43
C CYS A 76 -16.35 -10.81 5.23
N ALA A 77 -15.63 -11.92 5.02
CA ALA A 77 -15.84 -13.16 5.75
C ALA A 77 -14.88 -13.30 6.94
N ARG A 78 -15.39 -13.72 8.11
CA ARG A 78 -14.59 -13.94 9.33
C ARG A 78 -13.58 -15.09 9.19
N PHE A 79 -13.96 -16.13 8.45
CA PHE A 79 -13.14 -17.32 8.22
C PHE A 79 -13.03 -17.63 6.74
N LYS A 80 -11.87 -18.16 6.35
CA LYS A 80 -11.61 -18.61 4.97
C LYS A 80 -11.64 -20.14 4.93
N GLY A 81 -12.44 -20.71 4.04
CA GLY A 81 -12.50 -22.17 3.89
C GLY A 81 -13.53 -22.64 2.88
N ARG A 82 -13.61 -23.96 2.63
CA ARG A 82 -14.53 -24.56 1.64
C ARG A 82 -16.00 -24.29 1.97
N LYS A 83 -16.33 -24.19 3.26
CA LYS A 83 -17.69 -24.01 3.77
C LYS A 83 -18.13 -22.53 3.87
N PHE A 84 -17.22 -21.57 3.71
CA PHE A 84 -17.51 -20.15 3.91
C PHE A 84 -17.56 -19.43 2.56
N GLU A 85 -18.74 -18.94 2.18
CA GLU A 85 -18.98 -18.05 1.02
C GLU A 85 -18.37 -18.50 -0.33
N ARG A 86 -18.33 -19.81 -0.59
CA ARG A 86 -17.77 -20.41 -1.82
C ARG A 86 -18.76 -21.25 -2.63
N ALA A 87 -20.04 -21.30 -2.26
CA ALA A 87 -21.05 -22.17 -2.86
C ALA A 87 -21.85 -21.47 -3.98
N ARG A 88 -23.14 -21.19 -3.74
CA ARG A 88 -24.02 -20.50 -4.70
C ARG A 88 -23.53 -19.07 -4.97
N GLY A 89 -23.64 -18.57 -6.21
CA GLY A 89 -23.23 -17.21 -6.55
C GLY A 89 -21.73 -17.02 -6.84
N ARG A 90 -20.91 -18.06 -6.62
CA ARG A 90 -19.44 -18.01 -6.81
C ARG A 90 -18.91 -19.06 -7.79
N ARG A 91 -19.74 -20.05 -8.15
CA ARG A 91 -19.39 -21.15 -9.05
C ARG A 91 -20.51 -21.35 -10.05
N ASN A 92 -20.14 -21.66 -11.29
CA ASN A 92 -21.08 -21.96 -12.37
C ASN A 92 -22.02 -23.15 -12.05
N ASN A 93 -21.55 -24.14 -11.29
CA ASN A 93 -22.28 -25.38 -11.04
C ASN A 93 -23.22 -25.37 -9.81
N ARG A 94 -23.42 -24.22 -9.14
CA ARG A 94 -24.30 -24.11 -7.96
C ARG A 94 -25.35 -22.99 -8.05
N GLY A 95 -25.74 -22.62 -9.27
CA GLY A 95 -26.65 -21.51 -9.54
C GLY A 95 -26.00 -20.13 -9.35
N LEU A 96 -26.65 -19.08 -9.86
CA LEU A 96 -26.13 -17.70 -10.01
C LEU A 96 -24.65 -17.62 -10.39
N GLY A 97 -24.32 -18.17 -11.56
CA GLY A 97 -23.21 -17.71 -12.38
C GLY A 97 -23.75 -16.68 -13.35
N ILE A 98 -23.62 -15.39 -13.03
CA ILE A 98 -24.04 -14.33 -13.95
C ILE A 98 -22.92 -14.21 -15.00
N SER A 99 -23.24 -14.60 -16.24
CA SER A 99 -22.43 -14.35 -17.43
C SER A 99 -23.13 -13.30 -18.28
N TYR A 100 -22.32 -12.33 -18.72
CA TYR A 100 -22.59 -11.12 -19.52
C TYR A 100 -23.20 -9.95 -18.74
#